data_AF-A0A958V8M4-F1
#
_entry.id   AF-A0A958V8M4-F1
#
_cell.length_a   1.000
_cell.length_b   1.000
_cell.length_c   1.000
_cell.angle_alpha   90.00
_cell.angle_beta   90.00
_cell.angle_gamma   90.00
#
_symmetry.space_group_name_H-M   'P 1'
#
loop_
_entity.id
_entity.type
_entity.pdbx_description
1 polymer ?
#
loop_
_entity_poly.entity_id
_entity_poly.type
_entity_poly.pdbx_seq_one_letter_code
_entity_poly.pdbx_strand_id
1 'polypeptide(L)'
;NPEVAKLGWGIMIFYIGTGLLFGITTLMDNGTELALGMHAANNIVAALFVSNDWAAFRTDALFLDTSEPTLGMDTFLPVFVLYPIILLVFSKKYGWYSWQQRLMGRVEAPDPVA
;
A
#
# COMPACT_ATOMS: atom_id res chain seq x y z
N ASN A 1 8.39 13.77 8.84
CA ASN A 1 7.97 12.37 9.01
C ASN A 1 9.04 11.70 9.87
N PRO A 2 8.74 11.35 11.14
CA PRO A 2 9.70 10.78 12.08
C PRO A 2 10.25 9.42 11.65
N GLU A 3 9.52 8.66 10.85
CA GLU A 3 9.99 7.40 10.27
C GLU A 3 11.16 7.65 9.31
N VAL A 4 11.08 8.64 8.41
CA VAL A 4 12.20 9.03 7.52
C VAL A 4 13.39 9.56 8.32
N ALA A 5 13.15 10.26 9.43
CA ALA A 5 14.23 10.74 10.29
C ALA A 5 14.99 9.59 10.99
N LYS A 6 14.29 8.50 11.32
CA LYS A 6 14.86 7.33 12.03
C LYS A 6 15.42 6.26 11.09
N LEU A 7 14.69 5.94 10.02
CA LEU A 7 15.00 4.87 9.06
C LEU A 7 15.73 5.39 7.81
N GLY A 8 15.84 6.70 7.65
CA GLY A 8 16.40 7.34 6.46
C GLY A 8 15.49 7.22 5.24
N TRP A 9 16.00 7.63 4.08
CA TRP A 9 15.25 7.64 2.82
C TRP A 9 14.89 6.23 2.30
N GLY A 10 15.47 5.16 2.85
CA GLY A 10 15.17 3.79 2.44
C GLY A 10 13.70 3.39 2.65
N ILE A 11 13.03 3.96 3.67
CA ILE A 11 11.60 3.71 3.92
C ILE A 11 10.70 4.18 2.77
N MET A 12 11.19 5.07 1.91
CA MET A 12 10.45 5.52 0.72
C MET A 12 10.15 4.38 -0.25
N ILE A 13 10.96 3.31 -0.26
CA ILE A 13 10.68 2.11 -1.07
C ILE A 13 9.36 1.48 -0.63
N PHE A 14 9.11 1.41 0.68
CA PHE A 14 7.85 0.92 1.21
C PHE A 14 6.70 1.87 0.90
N TYR A 15 6.86 3.17 1.13
CA TYR A 15 5.78 4.15 0.86
C TYR A 15 5.39 4.20 -0.61
N ILE A 16 6.36 4.28 -1.52
CA ILE A 16 6.13 4.29 -2.96
C ILE A 16 5.59 2.93 -3.41
N GLY A 17 6.14 1.82 -2.91
CA GLY A 17 5.69 0.47 -3.23
C GLY A 17 4.24 0.22 -2.84
N THR A 18 3.82 0.65 -1.64
CA THR A 18 2.43 0.57 -1.18
C THR A 18 1.53 1.46 -2.03
N GLY A 19 1.97 2.67 -2.37
CA GLY A 19 1.25 3.56 -3.30
C GLY A 19 1.04 2.93 -4.67
N LEU A 20 2.06 2.27 -5.22
CA LEU A 20 1.99 1.54 -6.49
C LEU A 20 1.01 0.36 -6.41
N LEU A 21 1.02 -0.41 -5.32
CA LEU A 21 0.05 -1.49 -5.10
C LEU A 21 -1.40 -0.97 -5.19
N PHE A 22 -1.70 0.10 -4.45
CA PHE A 22 -3.05 0.68 -4.42
C PHE A 22 -3.43 1.34 -5.75
N GLY A 23 -2.49 2.01 -6.41
CA GLY A 23 -2.70 2.60 -7.73
C GLY A 23 -3.00 1.54 -8.80
N ILE A 24 -2.19 0.48 -8.87
CA ILE A 24 -2.44 -0.65 -9.78
C ILE A 24 -3.79 -1.27 -9.47
N THR A 25 -4.09 -1.54 -8.20
CA THR A 25 -5.39 -2.12 -7.80
C THR A 25 -6.54 -1.23 -8.26
N THR A 26 -6.45 0.08 -8.06
CA THR A 26 -7.49 1.03 -8.47
C THR A 26 -7.75 0.99 -9.98
N LEU A 27 -6.68 1.01 -10.79
CA LEU A 27 -6.79 0.98 -12.25
C LEU A 27 -7.30 -0.37 -12.78
N MET A 28 -6.87 -1.47 -12.15
CA MET A 28 -7.28 -2.80 -12.54
C MET A 28 -8.73 -3.09 -12.14
N ASP A 29 -9.17 -2.59 -10.98
CA ASP A 29 -10.53 -2.77 -10.45
C ASP A 29 -11.54 -1.74 -10.98
N ASN A 30 -11.07 -0.72 -11.72
CA ASN A 30 -11.89 0.37 -12.24
C ASN A 30 -12.66 1.16 -11.16
N GLY A 31 -12.05 1.30 -9.99
CA GLY A 31 -12.69 1.87 -8.81
C GLY A 31 -11.71 1.97 -7.65
N THR A 32 -12.03 2.77 -6.65
CA THR A 32 -11.15 2.97 -5.48
C THR A 32 -11.55 2.09 -4.30
N GLU A 33 -12.69 1.41 -4.38
CA GLU A 33 -13.34 0.69 -3.29
C GLU A 33 -12.44 -0.42 -2.72
N LEU A 34 -11.85 -1.25 -3.58
CA LEU A 34 -10.95 -2.32 -3.14
C LEU A 34 -9.66 -1.77 -2.53
N ALA A 35 -9.07 -0.73 -3.13
CA ALA A 35 -7.87 -0.08 -2.62
C ALA A 35 -8.11 0.61 -1.27
N LEU A 36 -9.24 1.31 -1.12
CA LEU A 36 -9.68 1.92 0.12
C LEU A 36 -9.97 0.88 1.20
N GLY A 37 -10.62 -0.23 0.83
CA GLY A 37 -10.86 -1.35 1.74
C GLY A 37 -9.57 -1.96 2.28
N MET A 38 -8.59 -2.19 1.40
CA MET A 38 -7.25 -2.66 1.82
C MET A 38 -6.55 -1.66 2.73
N HIS A 39 -6.56 -0.38 2.36
CA HIS A 39 -5.94 0.67 3.15
C HIS A 39 -6.59 0.78 4.54
N ALA A 40 -7.91 0.77 4.61
CA ALA A 40 -8.66 0.79 5.86
C ALA A 40 -8.35 -0.43 6.72
N ALA A 41 -8.36 -1.64 6.14
CA ALA A 41 -8.04 -2.87 6.86
C ALA A 41 -6.61 -2.83 7.43
N ASN A 42 -5.62 -2.40 6.63
CA ASN A 42 -4.24 -2.25 7.09
C ASN A 42 -4.12 -1.28 8.27
N ASN A 43 -4.77 -0.12 8.19
CA ASN A 43 -4.70 0.88 9.25
C ASN A 43 -5.45 0.47 10.51
N ILE A 44 -6.61 -0.21 10.39
CA ILE A 44 -7.34 -0.74 11.54
C ILE A 44 -6.50 -1.81 12.25
N VAL A 45 -5.91 -2.74 11.50
CA VAL A 45 -5.05 -3.77 12.09
C VAL A 45 -3.83 -3.14 12.75
N ALA A 46 -3.14 -2.21 12.08
CA ALA A 46 -2.00 -1.51 12.68
C ALA A 46 -2.41 -0.78 13.97
N ALA A 47 -3.45 0.06 13.91
CA ALA A 47 -3.91 0.86 15.04
C ALA A 47 -4.33 0.04 16.27
N LEU A 48 -4.90 -1.16 16.07
CA LEU A 48 -5.39 -1.99 17.16
C LEU A 48 -4.32 -2.95 17.72
N PHE A 49 -3.41 -3.45 16.88
CA PHE A 49 -2.51 -4.52 17.27
C PHE A 49 -1.09 -4.05 17.59
N VAL A 50 -0.50 -3.13 16.84
CA VAL A 50 0.91 -2.77 17.02
C VAL A 50 1.11 -1.25 16.98
N SER A 51 1.71 -0.70 18.03
CA SER A 51 2.17 0.69 18.07
C SER A 51 3.64 0.77 18.43
N ASN A 52 4.29 1.89 18.08
CA ASN A 52 5.71 2.13 18.33
C ASN A 52 5.91 3.49 19.01
N ASP A 53 6.85 3.57 19.94
CA ASP A 53 7.16 4.80 20.69
C ASP A 53 7.93 5.86 19.88
N TRP A 54 8.28 5.55 18.63
CA TRP A 54 8.97 6.45 17.71
C TRP A 54 8.15 6.80 16.46
N ALA A 55 7.02 6.13 16.23
CA ALA A 55 6.14 6.42 15.11
C ALA A 55 5.41 7.77 15.28
N ALA A 56 5.04 8.39 14.15
CA ALA A 56 4.26 9.63 14.12
C ALA A 56 2.86 9.42 14.67
N PHE A 57 2.24 8.30 14.30
CA PHE A 57 0.90 7.93 14.70
C PHE A 57 0.97 6.83 15.74
N ARG A 58 0.56 7.15 16.97
CA ARG A 58 0.55 6.23 18.11
C ARG A 58 -0.87 5.97 18.54
N THR A 59 -1.11 4.74 18.97
CA THR A 59 -2.43 4.26 19.39
C THR A 59 -2.26 3.40 20.63
N ASP A 60 -3.34 3.22 21.38
CA ASP A 60 -3.40 2.28 22.50
C ASP A 60 -3.56 0.84 21.97
N ALA A 61 -2.59 0.39 21.20
CA ALA A 61 -2.57 -0.93 20.58
C ALA A 61 -2.24 -2.03 21.59
N LEU A 62 -2.62 -3.27 21.27
CA LEU A 62 -2.37 -4.45 22.12
C LEU A 62 -0.88 -4.72 22.37
N PHE A 63 -0.04 -4.45 21.38
CA PHE A 63 1.41 -4.62 21.46
C PHE A 63 2.12 -3.28 21.24
N LEU A 64 3.09 -3.00 22.12
CA LEU A 64 3.99 -1.86 21.98
C LEU A 64 5.38 -2.38 21.63
N ASP A 65 5.88 -2.02 20.46
CA ASP A 65 7.27 -2.28 20.09
C ASP A 65 8.14 -1.08 20.48
N THR A 66 9.19 -1.38 21.26
CA THR A 66 10.17 -0.41 21.78
C THR A 66 11.58 -0.69 21.24
N SER A 67 11.69 -1.60 20.27
CA SER A 67 12.95 -1.90 19.61
C SER A 67 13.44 -0.73 18.75
N GLU A 68 14.75 -0.66 18.53
CA GLU A 68 15.33 0.37 17.66
C GLU A 68 14.82 0.18 16.22
N PRO A 69 14.30 1.23 15.58
CA PRO A 69 13.82 1.15 14.21
C PRO A 69 14.95 0.79 13.25
N THR A 70 14.77 -0.31 12.50
CA THR A 70 15.71 -0.73 11.46
C THR A 70 14.97 -1.09 10.19
N LEU A 71 15.61 -0.85 9.03
CA LEU A 71 15.09 -1.33 7.75
C LEU A 71 15.49 -2.80 7.58
N GLY A 72 14.54 -3.68 7.77
CA GLY A 72 14.74 -5.12 7.65
C GLY A 72 14.03 -5.76 6.46
N MET A 73 14.11 -7.09 6.42
CA MET A 73 13.38 -7.90 5.45
C MET A 73 11.87 -7.74 5.57
N ASP A 74 11.37 -7.45 6.76
CA ASP A 74 9.97 -7.11 7.04
C ASP A 74 9.47 -5.89 6.26
N THR A 75 10.35 -4.94 5.93
CA THR A 75 10.00 -3.76 5.10
C THR A 75 10.00 -4.11 3.60
N PHE A 76 10.98 -4.89 3.14
CA PHE A 76 11.18 -5.15 1.71
C PHE A 76 10.39 -6.35 1.17
N LEU A 77 10.19 -7.38 1.99
CA LEU A 77 9.45 -8.59 1.62
C LEU A 77 8.01 -8.29 1.17
N PRO A 78 7.25 -7.41 1.85
CA PRO A 78 5.93 -7.02 1.36
C PRO A 78 6.00 -6.43 -0.04
N VAL A 79 6.89 -5.48 -0.29
CA VAL A 79 6.96 -4.73 -1.54
C VAL A 79 7.36 -5.62 -2.71
N PHE A 80 8.39 -6.45 -2.55
CA PHE A 80 8.97 -7.21 -3.66
C PHE A 80 8.37 -8.62 -3.84
N VAL A 81 7.68 -9.14 -2.83
CA VAL A 81 7.14 -10.52 -2.87
C VAL A 81 5.64 -10.53 -2.60
N LEU A 82 5.18 -10.02 -1.46
CA LEU A 82 3.76 -10.16 -1.08
C LEU A 82 2.83 -9.32 -1.95
N TYR A 83 3.21 -8.09 -2.30
CA TYR A 83 2.41 -7.19 -3.13
C TYR A 83 2.26 -7.71 -4.56
N PRO A 84 3.31 -8.20 -5.25
CA PRO A 84 3.13 -8.91 -6.51
C PRO A 84 2.22 -10.14 -6.39
N ILE A 85 2.39 -10.95 -5.34
CA ILE A 85 1.54 -12.13 -5.11
C ILE A 85 0.08 -11.72 -4.94
N ILE A 86 -0.22 -10.67 -4.15
CA ILE A 86 -1.60 -10.25 -3.93
C ILE A 86 -2.24 -9.70 -5.20
N LEU A 87 -1.48 -8.97 -6.03
CA LEU A 87 -1.94 -8.54 -7.35
C LEU A 87 -2.26 -9.73 -8.26
N LEU A 88 -1.45 -10.78 -8.26
CA LEU A 88 -1.73 -12.00 -9.03
C LEU A 88 -2.97 -12.73 -8.51
N VAL A 89 -3.15 -12.81 -7.19
CA VAL A 89 -4.35 -13.39 -6.57
C VAL A 89 -5.60 -12.60 -6.95
N PHE A 90 -5.55 -11.27 -6.88
CA PHE A 90 -6.65 -10.41 -7.27
C PHE A 90 -6.94 -10.47 -8.76
N SER A 91 -5.91 -10.54 -9.60
CA SER A 91 -6.08 -10.74 -11.04
C SER A 91 -6.93 -11.97 -11.33
N LYS A 92 -6.68 -13.07 -10.61
CA LYS A 92 -7.43 -14.32 -10.78
C LYS A 92 -8.83 -14.23 -10.15
N LYS A 93 -8.93 -13.67 -8.94
CA LYS A 93 -10.18 -13.60 -8.17
C LYS A 93 -11.22 -12.68 -8.82
N TYR A 94 -10.79 -11.51 -9.28
CA TYR A 94 -11.66 -10.48 -9.85
C TYR A 94 -11.65 -10.48 -11.39
N GLY A 95 -10.92 -11.42 -11.99
CA GLY A 95 -10.86 -11.57 -13.45
C GLY A 95 -10.25 -10.35 -14.15
N TRP A 96 -9.20 -9.75 -13.58
CA TRP A 96 -8.58 -8.58 -14.19
C TRP A 96 -7.84 -8.95 -15.50
N TYR A 97 -8.22 -8.28 -16.59
CA TYR A 97 -7.65 -8.42 -17.93
C TYR A 97 -7.21 -7.05 -18.50
N SER A 98 -6.58 -7.06 -19.67
CA SER A 98 -6.13 -5.85 -20.39
C SER A 98 -5.19 -4.94 -19.59
N TRP A 99 -4.26 -5.53 -18.85
CA TRP A 99 -3.27 -4.82 -18.00
C TRP A 99 -2.55 -3.68 -18.71
N GLN A 100 -2.11 -3.88 -19.96
CA GLN A 100 -1.44 -2.84 -20.74
C GLN A 100 -2.34 -1.63 -20.99
N GLN A 101 -3.59 -1.85 -21.37
CA GLN A 101 -4.55 -0.77 -21.60
C GLN A 101 -4.91 -0.06 -20.30
N ARG A 102 -5.07 -0.79 -19.19
CA ARG A 102 -5.45 -0.21 -17.90
C ARG A 102 -4.32 0.59 -17.24
N LEU A 103 -3.09 0.12 -17.34
CA LEU A 103 -1.93 0.75 -16.68
C LEU A 103 -1.21 1.78 -17.54
N MET A 104 -1.24 1.63 -18.86
CA MET A 104 -0.49 2.46 -19.82
C MET A 104 -1.37 2.98 -20.97
N GLY A 105 -2.69 2.87 -20.84
CA GLY A 105 -3.64 3.42 -21.81
C GLY A 105 -3.58 4.94 -21.90
N ARG A 106 -4.06 5.47 -23.03
CA ARG A 106 -4.17 6.92 -23.22
C ARG A 106 -5.32 7.46 -22.37
N VAL A 107 -5.11 8.62 -21.76
CA VAL A 107 -6.15 9.35 -21.04
C VAL A 107 -6.87 10.25 -22.06
N GLU A 108 -8.16 9.99 -22.28
CA GLU A 108 -9.01 10.83 -23.12
C GLU A 108 -9.63 11.94 -22.26
N ALA A 109 -9.69 13.17 -22.80
CA ALA A 109 -10.35 14.26 -22.13
C ALA A 109 -11.88 14.00 -22.10
N PRO A 110 -12.59 14.40 -21.03
CA PRO A 110 -14.05 14.31 -21.01
C PRO A 110 -14.64 15.11 -22.18
N ASP A 111 -15.67 14.57 -22.82
CA ASP A 111 -16.40 15.29 -23.87
C ASP A 111 -17.04 16.55 -23.26
N PRO A 112 -16.78 17.77 -23.77
CA PRO A 112 -17.25 19.03 -23.17
C PRO A 112 -18.79 19.21 -23.11
N VAL A 113 -19.58 18.20 -23.50
CA VAL A 113 -21.04 18.29 -23.66
C VAL A 113 -21.80 17.29 -22.74
N ALA A 114 -21.15 16.62 -21.80
CA ALA A 114 -21.81 15.78 -20.79
C ALA A 114 -22.22 16.55 -19.53
#